data_AF-A0AAE4Q574-F1
#
_entry.id   AF-A0AAE4Q574-F1
#
_cell.length_a   1.000
_cell.length_b   1.000
_cell.length_c   1.000
_cell.angle_alpha   90.00
_cell.angle_beta   90.00
_cell.angle_gamma   90.00
#
_symmetry.space_group_name_H-M   'P 1'
#
loop_
_entity.id
_entity.type
_entity.pdbx_description
1 polymer ?
#
loop_
_entity_poly.entity_id
_entity_poly.type
_entity_poly.pdbx_seq_one_letter_code
_entity_poly.pdbx_strand_id
1 'polypeptide(L)'
;MKTKFLDNNGLLYVWKKLKDTFIKKVELDEVKNSIPKNVSDLQDADSYAKSVDIPTKVESLSDATDYAKKAEIPHSVSELDGMDAYAKITALPKKVADLTDGADYIKKAELTEEVKSLIGNTKALEFSVVDELPSSGEKSTIYLVSNSKAENDAYDEFIWLNNKFEKIGTTSVDLSGYLKATDITGITNEEIDTLFV
;
A
#
# COMPACT_ATOMS: atom_id res chain seq x y z
N MET A 1 -71.43 67.60 -60.01
CA MET A 1 -70.15 67.40 -59.29
C MET A 1 -69.16 68.42 -59.85
N LYS A 2 -68.71 69.42 -59.09
CA LYS A 2 -67.64 70.33 -59.58
C LYS A 2 -66.32 69.57 -59.43
N THR A 3 -65.74 69.15 -60.55
CA THR A 3 -64.38 68.60 -60.58
C THR A 3 -63.43 69.69 -60.10
N LYS A 4 -62.93 69.55 -58.87
CA LYS A 4 -61.85 70.39 -58.35
C LYS A 4 -60.55 69.87 -58.94
N PHE A 5 -59.87 70.71 -59.70
CA PHE A 5 -58.54 70.40 -60.26
C PHE A 5 -57.47 71.15 -59.46
N LEU A 6 -56.26 70.62 -59.44
CA LEU A 6 -55.12 71.27 -58.81
C LEU A 6 -54.59 72.33 -59.78
N ASP A 7 -54.75 73.61 -59.42
CA ASP A 7 -54.16 74.71 -60.19
C ASP A 7 -52.67 74.89 -59.82
N ASN A 8 -51.98 75.79 -60.53
CA ASN A 8 -50.55 76.03 -60.28
C ASN A 8 -50.25 76.44 -58.83
N ASN A 9 -51.12 77.23 -58.21
CA ASN A 9 -50.96 77.68 -56.84
C ASN A 9 -51.13 76.53 -55.84
N GLY A 10 -52.13 75.67 -56.05
CA GLY A 10 -52.33 74.44 -55.29
C GLY A 10 -51.15 73.48 -55.41
N LEU A 11 -50.60 73.31 -56.62
CA LEU A 11 -49.41 72.47 -56.85
C LEU A 11 -48.19 73.02 -56.10
N LEU A 12 -47.95 74.33 -56.15
CA LEU A 12 -46.89 75.01 -55.40
C LEU A 12 -47.04 74.83 -53.88
N TYR A 13 -48.27 74.93 -53.36
CA TYR A 13 -48.55 74.75 -51.95
C TYR A 13 -48.30 73.31 -51.48
N VAL A 14 -48.74 72.31 -52.24
CA VAL A 14 -48.46 70.89 -51.97
C VAL A 14 -46.96 70.64 -52.01
N TRP A 15 -46.24 71.21 -52.99
CA TRP A 15 -44.79 71.08 -53.05
C TRP A 15 -44.07 71.71 -51.86
N LYS A 16 -44.52 72.88 -51.42
CA LYS A 16 -44.00 73.53 -50.21
C LYS A 16 -44.22 72.66 -48.98
N LYS A 17 -45.43 72.12 -48.79
CA LYS A 17 -45.73 71.23 -47.65
C LYS A 17 -44.91 69.94 -47.66
N LEU A 18 -44.70 69.35 -48.83
CA LEU A 18 -43.80 68.20 -48.98
C LEU A 18 -42.37 68.59 -48.59
N LYS A 19 -41.84 69.70 -49.13
CA LYS A 19 -40.49 70.18 -48.77
C LYS A 19 -40.35 70.45 -47.27
N ASP A 20 -41.28 71.18 -46.67
CA ASP A 20 -41.28 71.48 -45.22
C ASP A 20 -41.30 70.19 -44.38
N THR A 21 -41.97 69.13 -44.84
CA THR A 21 -42.01 67.83 -44.15
C THR A 21 -40.69 67.07 -44.29
N PHE A 22 -40.03 67.14 -45.45
CA PHE A 22 -38.73 66.50 -45.67
C PHE A 22 -37.55 67.26 -45.05
N ILE A 23 -37.67 68.57 -44.77
CA ILE A 23 -36.67 69.34 -44.02
C ILE A 23 -36.42 68.74 -42.63
N LYS A 24 -37.45 68.17 -41.99
CA LYS A 24 -37.29 67.45 -40.70
C LYS A 24 -36.41 66.21 -40.78
N LYS A 25 -36.20 65.63 -41.98
CA LYS A 25 -35.26 64.51 -42.17
C LYS A 25 -33.81 64.98 -42.02
N VAL A 26 -33.51 66.19 -42.48
CA VAL A 26 -32.19 66.82 -42.32
C VAL A 26 -31.92 67.08 -40.84
N GLU A 27 -32.90 67.64 -40.12
CA GLU A 27 -32.82 67.82 -38.66
C GLU A 27 -32.61 66.48 -37.92
N LEU A 28 -33.25 65.40 -38.37
CA LEU A 28 -33.08 64.08 -37.77
C LEU A 28 -31.67 63.50 -37.99
N ASP A 29 -31.09 63.70 -39.16
CA ASP A 29 -29.72 63.24 -39.47
C ASP A 29 -28.68 64.07 -38.68
N GLU A 30 -28.92 65.37 -38.48
CA GLU A 30 -28.11 66.22 -37.60
C GLU A 30 -28.20 65.75 -36.13
N VAL A 31 -29.41 65.49 -35.63
CA VAL A 31 -29.63 64.98 -34.26
C VAL A 31 -28.94 63.63 -34.07
N LYS A 32 -29.06 62.69 -35.00
CA LYS A 32 -28.37 61.39 -34.93
C LYS A 32 -26.86 61.53 -34.89
N ASN A 33 -26.30 62.50 -35.63
CA ASN A 33 -24.87 62.76 -35.64
C ASN A 33 -24.40 63.50 -34.38
N SER A 34 -25.28 64.19 -33.66
CA SER A 34 -24.98 64.83 -32.37
C SER A 34 -25.01 63.88 -31.17
N ILE A 35 -25.50 62.64 -31.32
CA ILE A 35 -25.48 61.64 -30.24
C ILE A 35 -24.02 61.18 -30.04
N PRO A 36 -23.45 61.36 -28.83
CA PRO A 36 -22.11 60.88 -28.48
C PRO A 36 -21.92 59.40 -28.82
N LYS A 37 -20.83 59.04 -29.50
CA LYS A 37 -20.50 57.64 -29.87
C LYS A 37 -19.42 57.04 -28.99
N ASN A 38 -18.62 57.88 -28.34
CA ASN A 38 -17.57 57.48 -27.41
C ASN A 38 -17.78 58.15 -26.06
N VAL A 39 -17.21 57.56 -25.00
CA VAL A 39 -17.23 58.15 -23.64
C VAL A 39 -16.60 59.54 -23.63
N SER A 40 -15.55 59.78 -24.43
CA SER A 40 -14.90 61.09 -24.55
C SER A 40 -15.76 62.17 -25.20
N ASP A 41 -16.89 61.80 -25.81
CA ASP A 41 -17.84 62.73 -26.43
C ASP A 41 -18.95 63.17 -25.44
N LEU A 42 -18.95 62.65 -24.21
CA LEU A 42 -19.89 63.01 -23.14
C LEU A 42 -19.43 64.27 -22.39
N GLN A 43 -20.38 65.10 -21.91
CA GLN A 43 -20.05 66.30 -21.13
C GLN A 43 -19.44 66.00 -19.76
N ASP A 44 -19.76 64.83 -19.21
CA ASP A 44 -19.30 64.29 -17.94
C ASP A 44 -18.32 63.12 -18.13
N ALA A 45 -17.64 63.07 -19.29
CA ALA A 45 -16.68 62.03 -19.64
C ALA A 45 -15.65 61.74 -18.53
N ASP A 46 -15.23 62.78 -17.80
CA ASP A 46 -14.25 62.69 -16.70
C ASP A 46 -14.75 61.90 -15.48
N SER A 47 -16.07 61.68 -15.36
CA SER A 47 -16.67 60.86 -14.30
C SER A 47 -16.72 59.37 -14.63
N TYR A 48 -16.35 58.99 -15.86
CA TYR A 48 -16.36 57.60 -16.32
C TYR A 48 -14.93 57.07 -16.50
N ALA A 49 -14.68 55.88 -15.95
CA ALA A 49 -13.44 55.17 -16.22
C ALA A 49 -13.41 54.68 -17.68
N LYS A 50 -12.30 54.94 -18.39
CA LYS A 50 -12.09 54.32 -19.71
C LYS A 50 -11.63 52.89 -19.51
N SER A 51 -11.96 52.02 -20.45
CA SER A 51 -11.50 50.61 -20.40
C SER A 51 -9.98 50.46 -20.31
N VAL A 52 -9.21 51.44 -20.79
CA VAL A 52 -7.74 51.46 -20.72
C VAL A 52 -7.23 51.83 -19.32
N ASP A 53 -8.04 52.54 -18.53
CA ASP A 53 -7.67 53.00 -17.19
C ASP A 53 -8.00 51.96 -16.11
N ILE A 54 -8.70 50.87 -16.47
CA ILE A 54 -9.05 49.78 -15.55
C ILE A 54 -7.80 48.90 -15.34
N PRO A 55 -7.27 48.80 -14.11
CA PRO A 55 -6.12 47.95 -13.82
C PRO A 55 -6.42 46.47 -14.13
N THR A 56 -5.55 45.83 -14.91
CA THR A 56 -5.67 44.39 -15.26
C THR A 56 -4.68 43.50 -14.52
N LYS A 57 -3.81 44.08 -13.70
CA LYS A 57 -2.79 43.36 -12.93
C LYS A 57 -2.78 43.87 -11.50
N VAL A 58 -2.40 42.98 -10.57
CA VAL A 58 -2.34 43.29 -9.13
C VAL A 58 -1.34 44.43 -8.88
N GLU A 59 -0.18 44.44 -9.54
CA GLU A 59 0.83 45.50 -9.38
C GLU A 59 0.37 46.90 -9.83
N SER A 60 -0.78 47.01 -10.49
CA SER A 60 -1.35 48.28 -10.96
C SER A 60 -2.35 48.89 -9.98
N LEU A 61 -2.62 48.23 -8.84
CA LEU A 61 -3.48 48.75 -7.77
C LEU A 61 -2.67 49.55 -6.75
N SER A 62 -3.23 50.63 -6.22
CA SER A 62 -2.55 51.48 -5.23
C SER A 62 -2.36 50.82 -3.87
N ASP A 63 -3.21 49.84 -3.54
CA ASP A 63 -3.23 49.05 -2.31
C ASP A 63 -2.68 47.62 -2.52
N ALA A 64 -1.93 47.40 -3.61
CA ALA A 64 -1.39 46.09 -3.98
C ALA A 64 -0.36 45.51 -3.00
N THR A 65 0.10 46.26 -1.99
CA THR A 65 1.19 45.86 -1.10
C THR A 65 0.90 44.59 -0.29
N ASP A 66 -0.38 44.35 -0.01
CA ASP A 66 -0.83 43.22 0.81
C ASP A 66 -1.27 42.02 -0.03
N TYR A 67 -1.23 42.13 -1.36
CA TYR A 67 -1.70 41.11 -2.29
C TYR A 67 -0.53 40.44 -3.02
N ALA A 68 -0.49 39.11 -2.97
CA ALA A 68 0.51 38.34 -3.69
C ALA A 68 0.30 38.45 -5.20
N LYS A 69 1.39 38.73 -5.94
CA LYS A 69 1.43 38.61 -7.40
C LYS A 69 1.38 37.14 -7.79
N LYS A 70 0.89 36.85 -8.99
CA LYS A 70 0.87 35.49 -9.55
C LYS A 70 2.23 34.78 -9.51
N ALA A 71 3.32 35.55 -9.69
CA ALA A 71 4.68 35.03 -9.63
C ALA A 71 5.21 34.76 -8.21
N GLU A 72 4.57 35.30 -7.18
CA GLU A 72 4.95 35.17 -5.76
C GLU A 72 4.22 34.01 -5.08
N ILE A 73 3.19 33.45 -5.72
CA ILE A 73 2.44 32.31 -5.20
C ILE A 73 3.24 31.02 -5.47
N PRO A 74 3.59 30.23 -4.44
CA PRO A 74 4.23 28.93 -4.64
C PRO A 74 3.33 27.97 -5.43
N HIS A 75 3.88 27.33 -6.46
CA HIS A 75 3.19 26.32 -7.28
C HIS A 75 3.61 24.89 -6.95
N SER A 76 4.63 24.72 -6.11
CA SER A 76 5.14 23.42 -5.70
C SER A 76 5.57 23.44 -4.23
N VAL A 77 5.60 22.27 -3.59
CA VAL A 77 6.07 22.13 -2.21
C VAL A 77 7.51 22.64 -2.04
N SER A 78 8.36 22.51 -3.05
CA SER A 78 9.74 23.02 -3.02
C SER A 78 9.86 24.55 -2.96
N GLU A 79 8.77 25.27 -3.25
CA GLU A 79 8.73 26.74 -3.22
C GLU A 79 8.16 27.31 -1.92
N LEU A 80 7.73 26.45 -0.97
CA LEU A 80 7.27 26.89 0.34
C LEU A 80 8.43 27.05 1.32
N ASP A 81 8.48 28.21 1.97
CA ASP A 81 9.39 28.47 3.09
C ASP A 81 9.16 27.47 4.24
N GLY A 82 10.24 27.01 4.86
CA GLY A 82 10.19 26.09 6.00
C GLY A 82 10.02 24.60 5.62
N MET A 83 9.94 24.28 4.33
CA MET A 83 9.89 22.88 3.88
C MET A 83 11.21 22.13 4.07
N ASP A 84 12.33 22.82 4.26
CA ASP A 84 13.64 22.21 4.55
C ASP A 84 13.65 21.41 5.87
N ALA A 85 12.74 21.72 6.80
CA ALA A 85 12.57 20.97 8.04
C ALA A 85 11.87 19.61 7.84
N TYR A 86 11.27 19.36 6.67
CA TYR A 86 10.54 18.15 6.36
C TYR A 86 11.34 17.26 5.39
N ALA A 87 11.42 15.97 5.72
CA ALA A 87 12.04 15.00 4.83
C ALA A 87 11.21 14.87 3.54
N LYS A 88 11.86 15.02 2.38
CA LYS A 88 11.25 14.71 1.09
C LYS A 88 10.90 13.23 1.04
N ILE A 89 9.77 12.87 0.42
CA ILE A 89 9.37 11.46 0.22
C ILE A 89 10.50 10.63 -0.44
N THR A 90 11.30 11.26 -1.31
CA THR A 90 12.45 10.63 -1.96
C THR A 90 13.63 10.34 -1.03
N ALA A 91 13.72 11.02 0.11
CA ALA A 91 14.77 10.84 1.11
C ALA A 91 14.37 9.83 2.21
N LEU A 92 13.13 9.33 2.20
CA LEU A 92 12.69 8.33 3.16
C LEU A 92 13.29 6.95 2.83
N PRO A 93 13.90 6.25 3.81
CA PRO A 93 14.42 4.89 3.65
C PRO A 93 13.33 3.93 3.15
N LYS A 94 13.64 3.09 2.15
CA LYS A 94 12.68 2.10 1.62
C LYS A 94 13.04 0.67 1.98
N LYS A 95 14.30 0.43 2.35
CA LYS A 95 14.82 -0.85 2.77
C LYS A 95 15.50 -0.71 4.12
N VAL A 96 15.57 -1.82 4.87
CA VAL A 96 16.32 -1.88 6.13
C VAL A 96 17.77 -1.45 5.97
N ALA A 97 18.41 -1.79 4.84
CA ALA A 97 19.78 -1.38 4.53
C ALA A 97 19.95 0.13 4.31
N ASP A 98 18.85 0.86 4.10
CA ASP A 98 18.85 2.32 3.92
C ASP A 98 18.74 3.04 5.29
N LEU A 99 18.51 2.31 6.38
CA LEU A 99 18.41 2.86 7.73
C LEU A 99 19.81 3.05 8.32
N THR A 100 20.09 4.25 8.83
CA THR A 100 21.34 4.55 9.54
C THR A 100 21.49 3.76 10.85
N ASP A 101 20.37 3.39 11.47
CA ASP A 101 20.25 2.57 12.67
C ASP A 101 19.75 1.14 12.36
N GLY A 102 19.88 0.72 11.09
CA GLY A 102 19.39 -0.58 10.60
C GLY A 102 20.12 -1.81 11.12
N ALA A 103 21.17 -1.67 11.94
CA ALA A 103 22.09 -2.75 12.30
C ALA A 103 21.43 -3.95 12.99
N ASP A 104 20.40 -3.68 13.80
CA ASP A 104 19.67 -4.72 14.54
C ASP A 104 18.47 -5.28 13.77
N TYR A 105 18.21 -4.77 12.57
CA TYR A 105 17.09 -5.17 11.75
C TYR A 105 17.56 -6.13 10.66
N ILE A 106 16.97 -7.31 10.63
CA ILE A 106 17.22 -8.34 9.60
C ILE A 106 15.94 -8.57 8.80
N LYS A 107 16.07 -8.86 7.49
CA LYS A 107 14.90 -9.23 6.69
C LYS A 107 14.37 -10.58 7.15
N LYS A 108 13.03 -10.73 7.20
CA LYS A 108 12.38 -12.00 7.53
C LYS A 108 12.93 -13.20 6.75
N ALA A 109 13.29 -13.01 5.48
CA ALA A 109 13.87 -14.07 4.64
C ALA A 109 15.26 -14.52 5.15
N GLU A 110 16.13 -13.57 5.47
CA GLU A 110 17.48 -13.82 6.03
C GLU A 110 17.38 -14.51 7.40
N LEU A 111 16.47 -14.05 8.26
CA LEU A 111 16.19 -14.69 9.55
C LEU A 111 15.69 -16.13 9.40
N THR A 112 14.84 -16.38 8.40
CA THR A 112 14.28 -17.71 8.16
C THR A 112 15.36 -18.70 7.74
N GLU A 113 16.29 -18.28 6.88
CA GLU A 113 17.38 -19.14 6.43
C GLU A 113 18.40 -19.41 7.55
N GLU A 114 18.72 -18.40 8.37
CA GLU A 114 19.59 -18.58 9.54
C GLU A 114 18.98 -19.57 10.54
N VAL A 115 17.69 -19.40 10.87
CA VAL A 115 16.98 -20.31 11.79
C VAL A 115 16.88 -21.72 11.20
N LYS A 116 16.60 -21.86 9.90
CA LYS A 116 16.60 -23.17 9.23
C LYS A 116 17.98 -23.82 9.26
N SER A 117 19.05 -23.06 9.09
CA SER A 117 20.42 -23.57 9.18
C SER A 117 20.71 -24.10 10.59
N LEU A 118 20.36 -23.32 11.62
CA LEU A 118 20.55 -23.70 13.02
C LEU A 118 19.76 -24.98 13.39
N ILE A 119 18.51 -25.11 12.92
CA ILE A 119 17.66 -26.29 13.19
C ILE A 119 18.03 -27.47 12.29
N GLY A 120 18.35 -27.23 11.02
CA GLY A 120 18.68 -28.28 10.04
C GLY A 120 20.01 -28.98 10.34
N ASN A 121 20.91 -28.33 11.06
CA ASN A 121 22.20 -28.91 11.44
C ASN A 121 22.12 -29.90 12.61
N THR A 122 20.96 -30.03 13.28
CA THR A 122 20.77 -31.09 14.28
C THR A 122 20.19 -32.33 13.61
N LYS A 123 21.03 -33.36 13.37
CA LYS A 123 20.52 -34.70 13.02
C LYS A 123 19.68 -35.22 14.18
N ALA A 124 18.40 -35.48 13.94
CA ALA A 124 17.53 -36.16 14.88
C ALA A 124 18.04 -37.59 15.13
N LEU A 125 17.69 -38.17 16.28
CA LEU A 125 17.92 -39.58 16.54
C LEU A 125 17.01 -40.41 15.61
N GLU A 126 17.58 -41.33 14.85
CA GLU A 126 16.86 -42.21 13.93
C GLU A 126 17.02 -43.68 14.31
N PHE A 127 16.03 -44.50 13.97
CA PHE A 127 16.06 -45.94 14.15
C PHE A 127 16.13 -46.62 12.78
N SER A 128 17.01 -47.61 12.64
CA SER A 128 17.19 -48.37 11.41
C SER A 128 17.13 -49.86 11.71
N VAL A 129 16.09 -50.53 11.20
CA VAL A 129 15.98 -52.00 11.27
C VAL A 129 16.82 -52.58 10.13
N VAL A 130 17.77 -53.45 10.48
CA VAL A 130 18.68 -54.09 9.52
C VAL A 130 18.78 -55.58 9.80
N ASP A 131 18.95 -56.38 8.75
CA ASP A 131 19.18 -57.83 8.88
C ASP A 131 20.56 -58.12 9.49
N GLU A 132 21.57 -57.33 9.11
CA GLU A 132 22.93 -57.36 9.65
C GLU A 132 23.49 -55.94 9.78
N LEU A 133 24.44 -55.76 10.71
CA LEU A 133 25.12 -54.47 10.87
C LEU A 133 25.93 -54.13 9.61
N PRO A 134 25.83 -52.90 9.09
CA PRO A 134 26.67 -52.48 7.97
C PRO A 134 28.15 -52.44 8.35
N SER A 135 29.05 -52.18 7.39
CA SER A 135 30.50 -52.09 7.67
C SER A 135 30.87 -50.91 8.59
N SER A 136 30.06 -49.85 8.59
CA SER A 136 30.16 -48.69 9.46
C SER A 136 28.78 -48.11 9.72
N GLY A 137 28.60 -47.47 10.87
CA GLY A 137 27.33 -46.80 11.19
C GLY A 137 27.39 -45.28 11.13
N GLU A 138 26.21 -44.68 11.08
CA GLU A 138 25.98 -43.24 11.07
C GLU A 138 25.86 -42.68 12.50
N LYS A 139 26.25 -41.42 12.69
CA LYS A 139 25.98 -40.71 13.94
C LYS A 139 24.47 -40.49 14.10
N SER A 140 23.99 -40.55 15.35
CA SER A 140 22.58 -40.39 15.71
C SER A 140 21.65 -41.46 15.13
N THR A 141 22.17 -42.66 14.84
CA THR A 141 21.35 -43.80 14.39
C THR A 141 21.48 -44.95 15.38
N ILE A 142 20.34 -45.48 15.82
CA ILE A 142 20.23 -46.74 16.54
C ILE A 142 19.87 -47.83 15.52
N TYR A 143 20.73 -48.83 15.41
CA TYR A 143 20.52 -49.99 14.55
C TYR A 143 19.83 -51.09 15.34
N LEU A 144 18.76 -51.66 14.79
CA LEU A 144 17.96 -52.72 15.37
C LEU A 144 18.19 -54.00 14.55
N VAL A 145 18.85 -54.99 15.15
CA VAL A 145 19.18 -56.27 14.51
C VAL A 145 18.36 -57.37 15.17
N SER A 146 17.60 -58.15 14.39
CA SER A 146 16.77 -59.21 14.95
C SER A 146 17.61 -60.23 15.71
N ASN A 147 17.23 -60.54 16.96
CA ASN A 147 17.94 -61.51 17.81
C ASN A 147 17.21 -62.85 17.94
N SER A 148 16.02 -62.98 17.36
CA SER A 148 15.21 -64.22 17.35
C SER A 148 14.91 -64.81 18.75
N LYS A 149 14.98 -64.00 19.82
CA LYS A 149 14.75 -64.45 21.21
C LYS A 149 13.28 -64.38 21.63
N ALA A 150 12.41 -63.72 20.86
CA ALA A 150 10.97 -63.72 21.06
C ALA A 150 10.23 -63.70 19.71
N GLU A 151 8.94 -64.01 19.72
CA GLU A 151 8.15 -64.11 18.48
C GLU A 151 7.91 -62.76 17.79
N ASN A 152 7.88 -61.65 18.54
CA ASN A 152 7.69 -60.31 17.99
C ASN A 152 8.64 -59.31 18.66
N ASP A 153 9.07 -58.32 17.89
CA ASP A 153 9.81 -57.14 18.36
C ASP A 153 11.07 -57.45 19.17
N ALA A 154 11.85 -58.46 18.74
CA ALA A 154 13.06 -58.91 19.41
C ALA A 154 14.32 -58.47 18.66
N TYR A 155 14.86 -57.31 19.02
CA TYR A 155 16.02 -56.70 18.41
C TYR A 155 17.11 -56.45 19.44
N ASP A 156 18.35 -56.74 19.06
CA ASP A 156 19.51 -56.16 19.71
C ASP A 156 19.74 -54.74 19.17
N GLU A 157 20.00 -53.79 20.06
CA GLU A 157 20.16 -52.37 19.74
C GLU A 157 21.64 -52.00 19.71
N PHE A 158 22.08 -51.35 18.64
CA PHE A 158 23.48 -50.96 18.44
C PHE A 158 23.63 -49.49 18.05
N ILE A 159 24.74 -48.88 18.47
CA ILE A 159 25.19 -47.57 18.00
C ILE A 159 26.60 -47.67 17.43
N TRP A 160 26.98 -46.73 16.56
CA TRP A 160 28.35 -46.62 16.07
C TRP A 160 29.16 -45.64 16.92
N LEU A 161 30.14 -46.16 17.67
CA LEU A 161 31.00 -45.39 18.57
C LEU A 161 32.45 -45.87 18.46
N ASN A 162 33.41 -44.94 18.39
CA ASN A 162 34.84 -45.26 18.34
C ASN A 162 35.20 -46.28 17.24
N ASN A 163 34.68 -46.07 16.03
CA ASN A 163 34.91 -46.91 14.84
C ASN A 163 34.49 -48.39 15.02
N LYS A 164 33.49 -48.65 15.86
CA LYS A 164 32.89 -49.98 16.03
C LYS A 164 31.41 -49.87 16.37
N PHE A 165 30.67 -50.96 16.19
CA PHE A 165 29.35 -51.09 16.78
C PHE A 165 29.45 -51.44 18.26
N GLU A 166 28.64 -50.77 19.06
CA GLU A 166 28.45 -51.03 20.47
C GLU A 166 27.00 -51.43 20.70
N LYS A 167 26.79 -52.61 21.28
CA LYS A 167 25.46 -53.05 21.70
C LYS A 167 25.07 -52.27 22.96
N ILE A 168 23.95 -51.55 22.89
CA ILE A 168 23.45 -50.73 23.99
C ILE A 168 22.22 -51.30 24.68
N GLY A 169 21.55 -52.26 24.03
CA GLY A 169 20.30 -52.79 24.55
C GLY A 169 19.79 -54.01 23.80
N THR A 170 18.63 -54.46 24.25
CA THR A 170 17.78 -55.41 23.53
C THR A 170 16.33 -55.13 23.90
N THR A 171 15.43 -55.27 22.94
CA THR A 171 13.98 -55.18 23.17
C THR A 171 13.40 -56.51 23.69
N SER A 172 14.18 -57.60 23.66
CA SER A 172 13.77 -58.91 24.19
C SER A 172 13.87 -58.97 25.73
N VAL A 173 12.85 -59.51 26.39
CA VAL A 173 12.86 -59.75 27.84
C VAL A 173 13.18 -61.23 28.12
N ASP A 174 14.17 -61.49 28.99
CA ASP A 174 14.47 -62.84 29.47
C ASP A 174 13.67 -63.16 30.74
N LEU A 175 12.75 -64.13 30.63
CA LEU A 175 11.91 -64.61 31.73
C LEU A 175 12.30 -66.02 32.19
N SER A 176 13.40 -66.59 31.69
CA SER A 176 13.78 -67.98 31.95
C SER A 176 14.01 -68.31 33.43
N GLY A 177 14.39 -67.30 34.23
CA GLY A 177 14.59 -67.43 35.69
C GLY A 177 13.34 -67.23 36.54
N TYR A 178 12.18 -66.95 35.95
CA TYR A 178 10.94 -66.69 36.69
C TYR A 178 10.05 -67.94 36.73
N LEU A 179 9.30 -68.09 37.84
CA LEU A 179 8.31 -69.16 37.99
C LEU A 179 7.22 -69.02 36.93
N LYS A 180 6.89 -70.13 36.27
CA LYS A 180 5.74 -70.18 35.37
C LYS A 180 4.47 -70.29 36.19
N ALA A 181 3.36 -69.85 35.63
CA ALA A 181 2.04 -70.03 36.26
C ALA A 181 1.75 -71.51 36.56
N THR A 182 2.28 -72.43 35.75
CA THR A 182 2.19 -73.89 35.97
C THR A 182 3.06 -74.40 37.11
N ASP A 183 4.08 -73.64 37.51
CA ASP A 183 5.00 -74.02 38.60
C ASP A 183 4.46 -73.58 39.96
N ILE A 184 3.35 -72.82 39.98
CA ILE A 184 2.67 -72.36 41.19
C ILE A 184 1.41 -73.21 41.39
N THR A 185 1.42 -74.05 42.43
CA THR A 185 0.23 -74.74 42.90
C THR A 185 -0.31 -74.07 44.15
N GLY A 186 -1.62 -73.85 44.21
CA GLY A 186 -2.27 -73.34 45.43
C GLY A 186 -2.22 -74.37 46.56
N ILE A 187 -2.03 -73.92 47.79
CA ILE A 187 -2.10 -74.77 48.99
C ILE A 187 -3.50 -75.38 49.10
N THR A 188 -3.59 -76.68 49.39
CA THR A 188 -4.89 -77.34 49.58
C THR A 188 -5.44 -77.11 50.98
N ASN A 189 -6.74 -77.31 51.16
CA ASN A 189 -7.36 -77.22 52.49
C ASN A 189 -6.76 -78.27 53.45
N GLU A 190 -6.46 -79.48 52.96
CA GLU A 190 -5.80 -80.51 53.76
C GLU A 190 -4.40 -80.08 54.23
N GLU A 191 -3.62 -79.41 53.37
CA GLU A 191 -2.31 -78.88 53.75
C GLU A 191 -2.43 -77.77 54.80
N ILE A 192 -3.46 -76.91 54.71
CA ILE A 192 -3.77 -75.89 55.73
C ILE A 192 -4.12 -76.55 57.07
N ASP A 193 -4.97 -77.57 57.06
CA ASP A 193 -5.45 -78.22 58.29
C ASP A 193 -4.28 -78.83 59.09
N THR A 194 -3.22 -79.31 58.43
CA THR A 194 -2.03 -79.87 59.10
C THR A 194 -1.16 -78.85 59.83
N LEU A 195 -1.33 -77.54 59.58
CA LEU A 195 -0.54 -76.48 60.22
C LEU A 195 -1.11 -76.02 61.57
N PHE A 196 -2.33 -76.45 61.92
CA PHE A 196 -3.04 -76.05 63.14
C PHE A 196 -3.29 -77.20 64.12
N VAL A 197 -2.58 -78.33 63.95
CA VAL A 197 -2.60 -79.50 64.86
C VAL A 197 -1.51 -79.41 65.91
#